data_AF-A0DZA7-F1
#
_entry.id   AF-A0DZA7-F1
#
_cell.length_a   1.000
_cell.length_b   1.000
_cell.length_c   1.000
_cell.angle_alpha   90.00
_cell.angle_beta   90.00
_cell.angle_gamma   90.00
#
_symmetry.space_group_name_H-M   'P 1'
#
loop_
_entity.id
_entity.type
_entity.pdbx_description
1 polymer ?
#
loop_
_entity_poly.entity_id
_entity_poly.type
_entity_poly.pdbx_seq_one_letter_code
_entity_poly.pdbx_strand_id
1 'polypeptide(L)'
;MNKYTLQFKDETIDKKYRQQSADSVQIPTFNFCAYSSILYFMVSLTIQIIDQDVTKIIVRAIEIFLLIVILIMVKRNRDKVNIGLFFVNLLIALFEFEQDDAYDRFNYYLYGSNAMLVHTIIIFSQTFNYAVASNFSMLVIRLSVTGLNTKIIYIQLIIAILATFGFNFILYQSEKFQRASFLMTLKDNTWEIMLPSILTKPFLVFNFDFDTFSYQLKMINKLGFPFEDTNVVHSFLKEAKYGKRTLQEHIYFTIISCNPQQFQPFVQELKIVFKKKQISLLLSGCYLGQPTFIIVLQSEDKDLRQMQQQFKLQHQIYSKYFVKHIRQTCNYLKTIVERNQVHLAIKLLISHKQSLLIEHYKFENQRNISPHRIIEKLVNYFRSINYKIKLTNIKFDDIFTIKSCYLNFLYEIFKSMDRNQRYHLKSFTSNNQYIISIKGLQEYPKSNLFQFCTKCLIEQTIQIDNSFQFIFLDIPQISYYHSNMKTYDDPYE
;
A
#
# COMPACT_ATOMS: atom_id res chain seq x y z
N MET A 1 3.19 0.61 -31.92
CA MET A 1 4.54 1.14 -32.19
C MET A 1 4.56 1.76 -33.58
N ASN A 2 5.24 2.88 -33.78
CA ASN A 2 5.52 3.42 -35.11
C ASN A 2 6.59 2.54 -35.78
N LYS A 3 6.39 2.16 -37.05
CA LYS A 3 7.29 1.26 -37.77
C LYS A 3 8.67 1.89 -38.04
N TYR A 4 8.75 3.21 -38.15
CA TYR A 4 9.98 3.90 -38.56
C TYR A 4 10.80 4.43 -37.39
N THR A 5 10.15 5.03 -36.39
CA THR A 5 10.84 5.60 -35.22
C THR A 5 10.94 4.62 -34.05
N LEU A 6 10.26 3.47 -34.14
CA LEU A 6 10.07 2.49 -33.07
C LEU A 6 9.44 3.03 -31.78
N GLN A 7 8.97 4.28 -31.77
CA GLN A 7 8.29 4.86 -30.60
C GLN A 7 6.94 4.18 -30.35
N PHE A 8 6.55 4.07 -29.07
CA PHE A 8 5.20 3.63 -28.75
C PHE A 8 4.17 4.69 -29.21
N LYS A 9 2.96 4.23 -29.54
CA LYS A 9 1.86 5.14 -29.93
C LYS A 9 1.35 5.95 -28.72
N ASP A 10 1.44 5.35 -27.54
CA ASP A 10 1.12 5.98 -26.26
C ASP A 10 2.39 6.64 -25.70
N GLU A 11 2.33 7.95 -25.52
CA GLU A 11 3.45 8.77 -25.03
C GLU A 11 3.81 8.44 -23.59
N THR A 12 2.85 8.02 -22.76
CA THR A 12 3.11 7.69 -21.35
C THR A 12 3.93 6.40 -21.25
N ILE A 13 3.61 5.41 -22.08
CA ILE A 13 4.36 4.15 -22.18
C ILE A 13 5.76 4.42 -22.74
N ASP A 14 5.87 5.28 -23.76
CA ASP A 14 7.17 5.66 -24.34
C ASP A 14 8.07 6.40 -23.34
N LYS A 15 7.49 7.31 -22.54
CA LYS A 15 8.22 8.01 -21.49
C LYS A 15 8.73 7.03 -20.42
N LYS A 16 7.90 6.08 -19.98
CA LYS A 16 8.31 5.04 -19.01
C LYS A 16 9.43 4.15 -19.56
N TYR A 17 9.33 3.73 -20.82
CA TYR A 17 10.39 2.94 -21.47
C TYR A 17 11.71 3.71 -21.54
N ARG A 18 11.67 4.98 -21.99
CA ARG A 18 12.87 5.82 -22.08
C ARG A 18 13.51 6.04 -20.72
N GLN A 19 12.70 6.26 -19.69
CA GLN A 19 13.21 6.42 -18.32
C GLN A 19 13.86 5.13 -17.82
N GLN A 20 13.22 3.97 -18.00
CA GLN A 20 13.81 2.68 -17.62
C GLN A 20 15.13 2.43 -18.36
N SER A 21 15.17 2.65 -19.67
CA SER A 21 16.38 2.50 -20.50
C SER A 21 17.48 3.49 -20.09
N ALA A 22 17.09 4.72 -19.72
CA ALA A 22 18.01 5.74 -19.24
C ALA A 22 18.72 5.29 -17.96
N ASP A 23 17.96 4.82 -16.97
CA ASP A 23 18.46 4.44 -15.66
C ASP A 23 19.21 3.09 -15.69
N SER A 24 18.77 2.12 -16.49
CA SER A 24 19.36 0.77 -16.50
C SER A 24 20.59 0.62 -17.40
N VAL A 25 20.64 1.32 -18.54
CA VAL A 25 21.69 1.15 -19.56
C VAL A 25 22.39 2.46 -19.88
N GLN A 26 21.67 3.51 -20.27
CA GLN A 26 22.30 4.70 -20.87
C GLN A 26 23.18 5.48 -19.89
N ILE A 27 22.70 5.76 -18.68
CA ILE A 27 23.46 6.52 -17.68
C ILE A 27 24.69 5.74 -17.20
N PRO A 28 24.58 4.43 -16.84
CA PRO A 28 25.75 3.62 -16.52
C PRO A 28 26.79 3.62 -17.65
N THR A 29 26.37 3.36 -18.91
CA THR A 29 27.30 3.36 -20.05
C THR A 29 27.89 4.74 -20.27
N PHE A 30 27.08 5.81 -20.19
CA PHE A 30 27.56 7.18 -20.35
C PHE A 30 28.65 7.52 -19.33
N ASN A 31 28.42 7.23 -18.05
CA ASN A 31 29.40 7.47 -17.00
C ASN A 31 30.68 6.66 -17.26
N PHE A 32 30.55 5.38 -17.58
CA PHE A 32 31.69 4.52 -17.88
C PHE A 32 32.52 5.06 -19.07
N CYS A 33 31.87 5.37 -20.19
CA CYS A 33 32.54 5.92 -21.37
C CYS A 33 33.14 7.30 -21.09
N ALA A 34 32.41 8.22 -20.47
CA ALA A 34 32.90 9.57 -20.18
C ALA A 34 34.11 9.56 -19.24
N TYR A 35 34.07 8.81 -18.14
CA TYR A 35 35.21 8.71 -17.22
C TYR A 35 36.40 8.00 -17.87
N SER A 36 36.16 6.95 -18.65
CA SER A 36 37.23 6.24 -19.38
C SER A 36 37.87 7.15 -20.43
N SER A 37 37.08 7.96 -21.15
CA SER A 37 37.59 8.95 -22.11
C SER A 37 38.38 10.07 -21.43
N ILE A 38 37.93 10.56 -20.27
CA ILE A 38 38.71 11.55 -19.49
C ILE A 38 40.05 10.95 -19.08
N LEU A 39 40.06 9.73 -18.52
CA LEU A 39 41.29 9.05 -18.13
C LEU A 39 42.23 8.88 -19.33
N TYR A 40 41.67 8.43 -20.46
CA TYR A 40 42.39 8.25 -21.70
C TYR A 40 43.04 9.55 -22.20
N PHE A 41 42.27 10.64 -22.26
CA PHE A 41 42.77 11.94 -22.69
C PHE A 41 43.78 12.55 -21.70
N MET A 42 43.67 12.28 -20.40
CA MET A 42 44.68 12.68 -19.41
C MET A 42 46.03 11.97 -19.64
N VAL A 43 45.99 10.66 -19.94
CA VAL A 43 47.21 9.91 -20.30
C VAL A 43 47.80 10.46 -21.59
N SER A 44 46.98 10.69 -22.61
CA SER A 44 47.44 11.28 -23.88
C SER A 44 48.02 12.68 -23.70
N LEU A 45 47.38 13.54 -22.90
CA LEU A 45 47.89 14.88 -22.57
C LEU A 45 49.27 14.81 -21.91
N THR A 46 49.47 13.86 -21.00
CA THR A 46 50.77 13.66 -20.31
C THR A 46 51.86 13.29 -21.31
N ILE A 47 51.56 12.41 -22.27
CA ILE A 47 52.50 12.03 -23.34
C ILE A 47 52.84 13.26 -24.21
N GLN A 48 51.83 14.04 -24.62
CA GLN A 48 52.04 15.22 -25.46
C GLN A 48 52.82 16.34 -24.74
N ILE A 49 52.70 16.46 -23.42
CA ILE A 49 53.53 17.36 -22.61
C ILE A 49 55.00 16.92 -22.64
N ILE A 50 55.27 15.61 -22.59
CA ILE A 50 56.63 15.07 -22.70
C ILE A 50 57.21 15.34 -24.10
N ASP A 51 56.39 15.17 -25.14
CA ASP A 51 56.79 15.38 -26.54
C ASP A 51 56.86 16.87 -26.95
N GLN A 52 56.44 17.78 -26.07
CA GLN A 52 56.46 19.24 -26.25
C GLN A 52 55.64 19.77 -27.45
N ASP A 53 54.63 19.03 -27.91
CA ASP A 53 53.73 19.49 -28.98
C ASP A 53 52.59 20.38 -28.41
N VAL A 54 52.83 21.69 -28.41
CA VAL A 54 51.90 22.69 -27.87
C VAL A 54 50.51 22.61 -28.53
N THR A 55 50.43 22.27 -29.81
CA THR A 55 49.15 22.21 -30.53
C THR A 55 48.30 21.05 -30.00
N LYS A 56 48.90 19.85 -29.91
CA LYS A 56 48.21 18.65 -29.40
C LYS A 56 47.84 18.78 -27.93
N ILE A 57 48.67 19.47 -27.12
CA ILE A 57 48.34 19.80 -25.73
C ILE A 57 47.06 20.65 -25.64
N ILE A 58 46.94 21.70 -26.44
CA ILE A 58 45.76 22.57 -26.45
C ILE A 58 44.51 21.80 -26.87
N VAL A 59 44.59 20.98 -27.92
CA VAL A 59 43.45 20.18 -28.38
C VAL A 59 42.97 19.22 -27.29
N ARG A 60 43.89 18.48 -26.65
CA ARG A 60 43.54 17.58 -25.54
C ARG A 60 42.93 18.28 -24.34
N ALA A 61 43.41 19.48 -24.00
CA ALA A 61 42.83 20.28 -22.93
C ALA A 61 41.38 20.70 -23.27
N ILE A 62 41.11 21.07 -24.52
CA ILE A 62 39.76 21.41 -25.00
C ILE A 62 38.84 20.19 -24.96
N GLU A 63 39.29 19.02 -25.39
CA GLU A 63 38.49 17.78 -25.35
C GLU A 63 38.10 17.38 -23.93
N ILE A 64 39.04 17.44 -22.99
CA ILE A 64 38.77 17.19 -21.57
C ILE A 64 37.74 18.20 -21.03
N PHE A 65 37.92 19.48 -21.36
CA PHE A 65 36.96 20.52 -20.96
C PHE A 65 35.56 20.25 -21.53
N LEU A 66 35.44 19.90 -22.81
CA LEU A 66 34.16 19.56 -23.45
C LEU A 66 33.51 18.33 -22.79
N LEU A 67 34.28 17.29 -22.46
CA LEU A 67 33.77 16.13 -21.73
C LEU A 67 33.23 16.49 -20.35
N ILE A 68 33.92 17.36 -19.61
CA ILE A 68 33.46 17.84 -18.30
C ILE A 68 32.13 18.61 -18.45
N VAL A 69 32.02 19.49 -19.46
CA VAL A 69 30.78 20.22 -19.75
C VAL A 69 29.63 19.26 -20.09
N ILE A 70 29.88 18.25 -20.93
CA ILE A 70 28.88 17.22 -21.28
C ILE A 70 28.46 16.44 -20.03
N LEU A 71 29.40 16.06 -19.16
CA LEU A 71 29.12 15.35 -17.92
C LEU A 71 28.22 16.16 -16.99
N ILE A 72 28.52 17.46 -16.81
CA ILE A 72 27.68 18.38 -16.04
C ILE A 72 26.28 18.50 -16.65
N MET A 73 26.20 18.62 -17.98
CA MET A 73 24.92 18.74 -18.70
C MET A 73 24.04 17.51 -18.48
N VAL A 74 24.59 16.30 -18.62
CA VAL A 74 23.85 15.04 -18.43
C VAL A 74 23.48 14.84 -16.96
N LYS A 75 24.36 15.20 -16.02
CA LYS A 75 24.06 15.12 -14.58
C LYS A 75 22.90 16.04 -14.17
N ARG A 76 22.79 17.22 -14.80
CA ARG A 76 21.68 18.16 -14.57
C ARG A 76 20.38 17.71 -15.24
N ASN A 77 20.46 17.14 -16.45
CA ASN A 77 19.31 16.74 -17.24
C ASN A 77 19.45 15.29 -17.73
N ARG A 78 18.97 14.34 -16.93
CA ARG A 78 19.04 12.90 -17.25
C ARG A 78 18.39 12.53 -18.58
N ASP A 79 17.31 13.24 -18.96
CA ASP A 79 16.60 13.03 -20.23
C ASP A 79 17.48 13.27 -21.47
N LYS A 80 18.59 14.00 -21.33
CA LYS A 80 19.52 14.34 -22.42
C LYS A 80 20.71 13.37 -22.53
N VAL A 81 20.69 12.22 -21.85
CA VAL A 81 21.81 11.26 -21.87
C VAL A 81 22.16 10.77 -23.28
N ASN A 82 21.17 10.57 -24.17
CA ASN A 82 21.41 10.17 -25.56
C ASN A 82 22.25 11.20 -26.34
N ILE A 83 21.99 12.49 -26.10
CA ILE A 83 22.75 13.60 -26.69
C ILE A 83 24.17 13.60 -26.12
N GLY A 84 24.32 13.37 -24.81
CA GLY A 84 25.62 13.21 -24.17
C GLY A 84 26.45 12.08 -24.77
N LEU A 85 25.86 10.88 -24.89
CA LEU A 85 26.48 9.72 -25.55
C LEU A 85 26.87 10.03 -27.00
N PHE A 86 26.03 10.77 -27.73
CA PHE A 86 26.31 11.15 -29.12
C PHE A 86 27.55 12.04 -29.21
N PHE A 87 27.65 13.07 -28.36
CA PHE A 87 28.82 13.95 -28.34
C PHE A 87 30.08 13.25 -27.83
N VAL A 88 29.97 12.37 -26.83
CA VAL A 88 31.11 11.52 -26.41
C VAL A 88 31.59 10.67 -27.57
N ASN A 89 30.67 10.07 -28.34
CA ASN A 89 31.02 9.29 -29.53
C ASN A 89 31.77 10.12 -30.58
N LEU A 90 31.30 11.34 -30.84
CA LEU A 90 31.95 12.27 -31.78
C LEU A 90 33.32 12.74 -31.28
N LEU A 91 33.48 13.02 -29.99
CA LEU A 91 34.78 13.43 -29.44
C LEU A 91 35.82 12.31 -29.54
N ILE A 92 35.42 11.07 -29.27
CA ILE A 92 36.30 9.90 -29.45
C ILE A 92 36.68 9.74 -30.93
N ALA A 93 35.74 9.99 -31.84
CA ALA A 93 36.00 9.92 -33.28
C ALA A 93 36.92 11.03 -33.79
N LEU A 94 36.82 12.25 -33.23
CA LEU A 94 37.71 13.36 -33.57
C LEU A 94 39.17 13.05 -33.24
N PHE A 95 39.39 12.33 -32.14
CA PHE A 95 40.72 11.87 -31.78
C PHE A 95 41.34 10.91 -32.82
N GLU A 96 40.53 10.16 -33.59
CA GLU A 96 41.05 9.30 -34.66
C GLU A 96 41.78 10.08 -35.77
N PHE A 97 41.52 11.39 -35.92
CA PHE A 97 42.19 12.23 -36.93
C PHE A 97 43.65 12.53 -36.61
N GLU A 98 44.08 12.41 -35.34
CA GLU A 98 45.38 12.92 -34.88
C GLU A 98 46.49 11.86 -34.85
N GLN A 99 46.23 10.64 -35.34
CA GLN A 99 47.24 9.58 -35.33
C GLN A 99 48.26 9.74 -36.47
N ASP A 100 49.48 10.15 -36.10
CA ASP A 100 50.64 10.31 -36.98
C ASP A 100 51.07 9.00 -37.67
N ASP A 101 51.50 9.11 -38.94
CA ASP A 101 52.04 8.04 -39.80
C ASP A 101 53.21 7.21 -39.20
N ALA A 102 53.68 7.55 -38.00
CA ALA A 102 54.78 6.89 -37.29
C ALA A 102 54.40 5.57 -36.60
N TYR A 103 53.11 5.22 -36.51
CA TYR A 103 52.69 3.94 -35.93
C TYR A 103 52.84 2.77 -36.91
N ASP A 104 53.37 1.66 -36.43
CA ASP A 104 53.40 0.40 -37.17
C ASP A 104 51.97 -0.05 -37.55
N ARG A 105 51.81 -0.69 -38.72
CA ARG A 105 50.49 -1.08 -39.28
C ARG A 105 49.66 -1.91 -38.30
N PHE A 106 50.31 -2.72 -37.46
CA PHE A 106 49.65 -3.53 -36.45
C PHE A 106 49.06 -2.72 -35.30
N ASN A 107 49.71 -1.61 -34.91
CA ASN A 107 49.20 -0.72 -33.86
C ASN A 107 47.96 0.03 -34.34
N TYR A 108 47.94 0.47 -35.61
CA TYR A 108 46.73 1.05 -36.23
C TYR A 108 45.56 0.07 -36.28
N TYR A 109 45.82 -1.19 -36.64
CA TYR A 109 44.78 -2.22 -36.64
C TYR A 109 44.20 -2.45 -35.23
N LEU A 110 45.08 -2.58 -34.22
CA LEU A 110 44.65 -2.76 -32.83
C LEU A 110 43.84 -1.56 -32.33
N TYR A 111 44.31 -0.35 -32.62
CA TYR A 111 43.61 0.88 -32.26
C TYR A 111 42.22 0.95 -32.92
N GLY A 112 42.14 0.76 -34.24
CA GLY A 112 40.86 0.80 -34.97
C GLY A 112 39.86 -0.25 -34.49
N SER A 113 40.33 -1.46 -34.16
CA SER A 113 39.47 -2.50 -33.57
C SER A 113 38.90 -2.07 -32.21
N ASN A 114 39.74 -1.52 -31.34
CA ASN A 114 39.32 -1.05 -30.01
C ASN A 114 38.39 0.17 -30.10
N ALA A 115 38.69 1.14 -30.98
CA ALA A 115 37.84 2.29 -31.22
C ALA A 115 36.46 1.86 -31.76
N MET A 116 36.42 0.91 -32.71
CA MET A 116 35.17 0.35 -33.22
C MET A 116 34.34 -0.33 -32.11
N LEU A 117 34.97 -1.05 -31.18
CA LEU A 117 34.27 -1.63 -30.02
C LEU A 117 33.65 -0.55 -29.13
N VAL A 118 34.40 0.52 -28.84
CA VAL A 118 33.91 1.64 -28.03
C VAL A 118 32.73 2.32 -28.71
N HIS A 119 32.84 2.64 -30.00
CA HIS A 119 31.74 3.20 -30.79
C HIS A 119 30.51 2.28 -30.80
N THR A 120 30.73 0.97 -30.92
CA THR A 120 29.64 -0.02 -30.90
C THR A 120 28.91 -0.03 -29.56
N ILE A 121 29.65 -0.03 -28.44
CA ILE A 121 29.06 0.04 -27.08
C ILE A 121 28.22 1.30 -26.90
N ILE A 122 28.73 2.46 -27.36
CA ILE A 122 28.02 3.74 -27.26
C ILE A 122 26.75 3.70 -28.11
N ILE A 123 26.83 3.26 -29.37
CA ILE A 123 25.68 3.24 -30.28
C ILE A 123 24.59 2.26 -29.80
N PHE A 124 24.94 1.07 -29.30
CA PHE A 124 23.96 0.12 -28.76
C PHE A 124 23.27 0.61 -27.48
N SER A 125 23.90 1.54 -26.75
CA SER A 125 23.31 2.12 -25.55
C SER A 125 22.30 3.22 -25.88
N GLN A 126 22.36 3.81 -27.07
CA GLN A 126 21.48 4.90 -27.48
C GLN A 126 20.11 4.41 -27.96
N THR A 127 19.10 5.27 -27.82
CA THR A 127 17.80 5.05 -28.50
C THR A 127 17.96 5.08 -30.01
N PHE A 128 17.15 4.28 -30.72
CA PHE A 128 17.29 4.02 -32.16
C PHE A 128 17.56 5.24 -33.04
N ASN A 129 16.80 6.33 -32.88
CA ASN A 129 16.98 7.53 -33.72
C ASN A 129 18.38 8.16 -33.55
N TYR A 130 18.87 8.24 -32.31
CA TYR A 130 20.20 8.77 -32.00
C TYR A 130 21.30 7.79 -32.41
N ALA A 131 21.07 6.49 -32.21
CA ALA A 131 21.98 5.43 -32.63
C ALA A 131 22.22 5.45 -34.15
N VAL A 132 21.16 5.59 -34.94
CA VAL A 132 21.24 5.71 -36.41
C VAL A 132 21.98 6.98 -36.82
N ALA A 133 21.64 8.13 -36.21
CA ALA A 133 22.32 9.40 -36.48
C ALA A 133 23.82 9.32 -36.13
N SER A 134 24.16 8.70 -35.01
CA SER A 134 25.53 8.45 -34.56
C SER A 134 26.29 7.58 -35.55
N ASN A 135 25.70 6.46 -35.99
CA ASN A 135 26.32 5.55 -36.95
C ASN A 135 26.59 6.22 -38.31
N PHE A 136 25.63 7.01 -38.83
CA PHE A 136 25.86 7.79 -40.05
C PHE A 136 26.93 8.89 -39.87
N SER A 137 26.96 9.56 -38.71
CA SER A 137 28.00 10.55 -38.41
C SER A 137 29.39 9.90 -38.39
N MET A 138 29.51 8.70 -37.81
CA MET A 138 30.75 7.93 -37.82
C MET A 138 31.18 7.50 -39.22
N LEU A 139 30.23 7.13 -40.10
CA LEU A 139 30.55 6.83 -41.50
C LEU A 139 31.16 8.06 -42.19
N VAL A 140 30.55 9.24 -42.03
CA VAL A 140 31.06 10.49 -42.62
C VAL A 140 32.45 10.83 -42.10
N ILE A 141 32.67 10.71 -40.79
CA ILE A 141 33.98 10.93 -40.17
C ILE A 141 35.02 9.98 -40.74
N ARG A 142 34.75 8.67 -40.75
CA ARG A 142 35.69 7.66 -41.27
C ARG A 142 36.04 7.87 -42.73
N LEU A 143 35.05 8.20 -43.56
CA LEU A 143 35.29 8.51 -44.97
C LEU A 143 36.13 9.79 -45.15
N SER A 144 35.91 10.79 -44.28
CA SER A 144 36.68 12.04 -44.28
C SER A 144 38.13 11.80 -43.88
N VAL A 145 38.38 11.07 -42.79
CA VAL A 145 39.73 10.65 -42.36
C VAL A 145 40.44 9.89 -43.47
N THR A 146 39.76 8.87 -44.03
CA THR A 146 40.35 8.03 -45.08
C THR A 146 40.70 8.84 -46.33
N GLY A 147 39.83 9.78 -46.72
CA GLY A 147 40.01 10.62 -47.90
C GLY A 147 41.07 11.71 -47.75
N LEU A 148 41.33 12.18 -46.52
CA LEU A 148 42.42 13.13 -46.24
C LEU A 148 43.78 12.44 -46.23
N ASN A 149 43.87 11.23 -45.68
CA ASN A 149 45.15 10.55 -45.46
C ASN A 149 45.55 9.64 -46.64
N THR A 150 44.60 9.10 -47.40
CA THR A 150 44.88 8.11 -48.45
C THR A 150 43.93 8.22 -49.66
N LYS A 151 44.32 7.63 -50.79
CA LYS A 151 43.40 7.47 -51.93
C LYS A 151 42.33 6.45 -51.57
N ILE A 152 41.06 6.88 -51.58
CA ILE A 152 39.93 6.01 -51.27
C ILE A 152 39.83 4.89 -52.31
N ILE A 153 39.90 3.65 -51.85
CA ILE A 153 39.61 2.49 -52.68
C ILE A 153 38.10 2.29 -52.72
N TYR A 154 37.48 2.42 -53.90
CA TYR A 154 36.02 2.36 -54.05
C TYR A 154 35.36 1.13 -53.41
N ILE A 155 36.04 -0.03 -53.40
CA ILE A 155 35.51 -1.24 -52.77
C ILE A 155 35.34 -1.09 -51.26
N GLN A 156 36.26 -0.39 -50.58
CA GLN A 156 36.18 -0.15 -49.14
C GLN A 156 35.04 0.81 -48.80
N LEU A 157 34.80 1.81 -49.66
CA LEU A 157 33.66 2.73 -49.53
C LEU A 157 32.33 2.00 -49.64
N ILE A 158 32.18 1.10 -50.63
CA ILE A 158 30.97 0.29 -50.78
C ILE A 158 30.77 -0.61 -49.55
N ILE A 159 31.82 -1.26 -49.07
CA ILE A 159 31.76 -2.10 -47.86
C ILE A 159 31.35 -1.27 -46.63
N ALA A 160 31.91 -0.07 -46.44
CA ALA A 160 31.56 0.80 -45.32
C ALA A 160 30.08 1.23 -45.33
N ILE A 161 29.55 1.56 -46.52
CA ILE A 161 28.14 1.90 -46.70
C ILE A 161 27.25 0.67 -46.38
N LEU A 162 27.55 -0.49 -46.96
CA LEU A 162 26.80 -1.72 -46.72
C LEU A 162 26.85 -2.13 -45.23
N ALA A 163 28.01 -2.02 -44.59
CA ALA A 163 28.18 -2.30 -43.17
C ALA A 163 27.34 -1.33 -42.31
N THR A 164 27.29 -0.04 -42.66
CA THR A 164 26.47 0.95 -41.96
C THR A 164 24.98 0.61 -42.03
N PHE A 165 24.48 0.24 -43.21
CA PHE A 165 23.08 -0.22 -43.37
C PHE A 165 22.81 -1.54 -42.64
N GLY A 166 23.73 -2.50 -42.73
CA GLY A 166 23.63 -3.78 -42.01
C GLY A 166 23.59 -3.59 -40.48
N PHE A 167 24.45 -2.70 -39.97
CA PHE A 167 24.46 -2.35 -38.55
C PHE A 167 23.15 -1.66 -38.11
N ASN A 168 22.64 -0.71 -38.90
CA ASN A 168 21.35 -0.08 -38.63
C ASN A 168 20.18 -1.09 -38.65
N PHE A 169 20.23 -2.11 -39.50
CA PHE A 169 19.24 -3.19 -39.50
C PHE A 169 19.29 -4.01 -38.21
N ILE A 170 20.49 -4.34 -37.71
CA ILE A 170 20.67 -5.05 -36.43
C ILE A 170 20.15 -4.19 -35.27
N LEU A 171 20.50 -2.90 -35.24
CA LEU A 171 19.99 -1.95 -34.25
C LEU A 171 18.46 -1.90 -34.24
N TYR A 172 17.84 -1.87 -35.43
CA TYR A 172 16.38 -1.85 -35.57
C TYR A 172 15.73 -3.11 -34.96
N GLN A 173 16.29 -4.30 -35.23
CA GLN A 173 15.75 -5.54 -34.68
C GLN A 173 15.94 -5.63 -33.16
N SER A 174 17.11 -5.22 -32.67
CA SER A 174 17.43 -5.19 -31.24
C SER A 174 16.47 -4.29 -30.47
N GLU A 175 16.32 -3.03 -30.89
CA GLU A 175 15.42 -2.07 -30.24
C GLU A 175 13.96 -2.55 -30.30
N LYS A 176 13.53 -3.11 -31.44
CA LYS A 176 12.18 -3.68 -31.60
C LYS A 176 11.94 -4.80 -30.59
N PHE A 177 12.92 -5.68 -30.37
CA PHE A 177 12.81 -6.77 -29.41
C PHE A 177 12.75 -6.25 -27.97
N GLN A 178 13.63 -5.31 -27.60
CA GLN A 178 13.65 -4.70 -26.26
C GLN A 178 12.31 -4.02 -25.93
N ARG A 179 11.74 -3.28 -26.90
CA ARG A 179 10.43 -2.64 -26.74
C ARG A 179 9.29 -3.63 -26.63
N ALA A 180 9.33 -4.73 -27.37
CA ALA A 180 8.34 -5.80 -27.23
C ALA A 180 8.42 -6.46 -25.85
N SER A 181 9.63 -6.72 -25.35
CA SER A 181 9.86 -7.26 -24.00
C SER A 181 9.31 -6.31 -22.93
N PHE A 182 9.58 -5.01 -23.03
CA PHE A 182 9.03 -4.01 -22.10
C PHE A 182 7.48 -4.01 -22.07
N LEU A 183 6.82 -4.11 -23.23
CA LEU A 183 5.36 -4.21 -23.30
C LEU A 183 4.82 -5.48 -22.63
N MET A 184 5.52 -6.60 -22.73
CA MET A 184 5.14 -7.83 -22.05
C MET A 184 5.20 -7.65 -20.53
N THR A 185 6.28 -7.06 -20.01
CA THR A 185 6.40 -6.75 -18.58
C THR A 185 5.28 -5.83 -18.08
N LEU A 186 4.90 -4.82 -18.85
CA LEU A 186 3.77 -3.96 -18.49
C LEU A 186 2.43 -4.71 -18.47
N LYS A 187 2.20 -5.59 -19.45
CA LYS A 187 0.98 -6.41 -19.52
C LYS A 187 0.86 -7.31 -18.29
N ASP A 188 1.95 -7.96 -17.90
CA ASP A 188 1.99 -8.87 -16.75
C ASP A 188 1.70 -8.12 -15.44
N ASN A 189 2.35 -6.96 -15.23
CA ASN A 189 2.10 -6.11 -14.06
C ASN A 189 0.65 -5.60 -13.98
N THR A 190 0.02 -5.33 -15.13
CA THR A 190 -1.37 -4.85 -15.14
C THR A 190 -2.34 -5.94 -14.71
N TRP A 191 -2.07 -7.21 -15.02
CA TRP A 191 -2.87 -8.33 -14.52
C TRP A 191 -2.79 -8.47 -13.01
N GLU A 192 -1.60 -8.32 -12.43
CA GLU A 192 -1.41 -8.36 -10.97
C GLU A 192 -2.19 -7.24 -10.26
N ILE A 193 -2.28 -6.05 -10.87
CA ILE A 193 -3.05 -4.92 -10.34
C ILE A 193 -4.58 -5.10 -10.54
N MET A 194 -5.01 -5.75 -11.62
CA MET A 194 -6.45 -5.93 -11.91
C MET A 194 -7.09 -7.09 -11.13
N LEU A 195 -6.34 -8.16 -10.87
CA LEU A 195 -6.82 -9.35 -10.14
C LEU A 195 -7.58 -9.07 -8.81
N PRO A 196 -7.15 -8.14 -7.94
CA PRO A 196 -7.86 -7.79 -6.70
C PRO A 196 -9.18 -7.09 -6.94
N SER A 197 -9.30 -6.34 -8.04
CA SER A 197 -10.53 -5.64 -8.41
C SER A 197 -11.59 -6.59 -8.98
N ILE A 198 -11.15 -7.69 -9.62
CA ILE A 198 -12.02 -8.71 -10.21
C ILE A 198 -12.44 -9.74 -9.14
N LEU A 199 -11.51 -10.17 -8.27
CA LEU A 199 -11.77 -11.15 -7.22
C LEU A 199 -12.26 -10.48 -5.94
N THR A 200 -13.58 -10.42 -5.77
CA THR A 200 -14.22 -9.87 -4.56
C THR A 200 -14.16 -10.79 -3.35
N LYS A 201 -13.93 -12.09 -3.57
CA LYS A 201 -13.79 -13.12 -2.51
C LYS A 201 -12.38 -13.11 -1.91
N PRO A 202 -12.19 -13.59 -0.66
CA PRO A 202 -10.85 -13.75 -0.09
C PRO A 202 -9.99 -14.68 -0.94
N PHE A 203 -8.77 -14.26 -1.24
CA PHE A 203 -7.86 -15.04 -2.07
C PHE A 203 -6.40 -14.85 -1.66
N LEU A 204 -5.58 -15.81 -2.08
CA LEU A 204 -4.13 -15.74 -2.02
C LEU A 204 -3.53 -16.20 -3.35
N VAL A 205 -2.48 -15.51 -3.78
CA VAL A 205 -1.69 -15.80 -4.97
C VAL A 205 -0.26 -16.01 -4.54
N PHE A 206 0.34 -17.12 -4.96
CA PHE A 206 1.72 -17.44 -4.62
C PHE A 206 2.39 -18.23 -5.73
N ASN A 207 3.71 -18.19 -5.73
CA ASN A 207 4.55 -18.92 -6.65
C ASN A 207 5.26 -20.04 -5.92
N PHE A 208 5.62 -21.08 -6.68
CA PHE A 208 6.58 -22.08 -6.23
C PHE A 208 7.94 -21.81 -6.86
N ASP A 209 8.94 -21.60 -6.02
CA ASP A 209 10.33 -21.44 -6.44
C ASP A 209 11.02 -22.81 -6.44
N PHE A 210 11.45 -23.25 -7.62
CA PHE A 210 12.14 -24.53 -7.80
C PHE A 210 13.55 -24.54 -7.21
N ASP A 211 14.22 -23.39 -7.14
CA ASP A 211 15.61 -23.32 -6.68
C ASP A 211 15.68 -23.43 -5.15
N THR A 212 14.74 -22.80 -4.45
CA THR A 212 14.67 -22.81 -2.99
C THR A 212 13.65 -23.79 -2.42
N PHE A 213 12.89 -24.50 -3.27
CA PHE A 213 11.76 -25.36 -2.90
C PHE A 213 10.77 -24.67 -1.94
N SER A 214 10.53 -23.38 -2.15
CA SER A 214 9.74 -22.54 -1.25
C SER A 214 8.53 -21.92 -1.94
N TYR A 215 7.49 -21.63 -1.15
CA TYR A 215 6.31 -20.92 -1.62
C TYR A 215 6.45 -19.43 -1.34
N GLN A 216 6.46 -18.61 -2.39
CA GLN A 216 6.60 -17.16 -2.30
C GLN A 216 5.24 -16.49 -2.46
N LEU A 217 4.79 -15.78 -1.43
CA LEU A 217 3.55 -15.02 -1.48
C LEU A 217 3.68 -13.85 -2.47
N LYS A 218 2.81 -13.82 -3.49
CA LYS A 218 2.68 -12.67 -4.39
C LYS A 218 1.64 -11.68 -3.90
N MET A 219 0.46 -12.20 -3.53
CA MET A 219 -0.66 -11.34 -3.17
C MET A 219 -1.63 -12.01 -2.19
N ILE A 220 -2.19 -11.21 -1.28
CA ILE A 220 -3.20 -11.64 -0.32
C ILE A 220 -4.35 -10.62 -0.25
N ASN A 221 -5.59 -11.10 -0.14
CA ASN A 221 -6.76 -10.24 0.04
C ASN A 221 -7.76 -10.85 1.03
N LYS A 222 -8.09 -10.10 2.10
CA LYS A 222 -9.20 -10.37 3.03
C LYS A 222 -9.30 -11.80 3.58
N LEU A 223 -8.19 -12.50 3.80
CA LEU A 223 -8.23 -13.74 4.57
C LEU A 223 -8.58 -13.39 6.02
N GLY A 224 -9.84 -13.59 6.42
CA GLY A 224 -10.35 -13.32 7.78
C GLY A 224 -9.77 -14.22 8.87
N PHE A 225 -8.60 -14.83 8.63
CA PHE A 225 -7.85 -15.60 9.60
C PHE A 225 -6.67 -14.74 10.07
N PRO A 226 -6.46 -14.58 11.39
CA PRO A 226 -5.23 -13.99 11.89
C PRO A 226 -4.10 -14.96 11.56
N PHE A 227 -3.25 -14.59 10.62
CA PHE A 227 -1.96 -15.21 10.43
C PHE A 227 -0.95 -14.34 11.18
N GLU A 228 -0.33 -14.92 12.20
CA GLU A 228 0.62 -14.22 13.08
C GLU A 228 2.02 -14.09 12.43
N ASP A 229 2.30 -14.89 11.39
CA ASP A 229 3.62 -15.00 10.75
C ASP A 229 3.72 -14.34 9.38
N THR A 230 4.94 -13.90 9.04
CA THR A 230 5.34 -13.45 7.70
C THR A 230 5.22 -14.53 6.62
N ASN A 231 5.14 -15.81 7.02
CA ASN A 231 5.03 -16.99 6.15
C ASN A 231 3.59 -17.53 6.04
N VAL A 232 2.62 -16.62 5.89
CA VAL A 232 1.17 -16.90 5.80
C VAL A 232 0.84 -18.08 4.87
N VAL A 233 1.43 -18.11 3.68
CA VAL A 233 1.18 -19.15 2.66
C VAL A 233 1.64 -20.52 3.16
N HIS A 234 2.85 -20.60 3.71
CA HIS A 234 3.41 -21.87 4.16
C HIS A 234 2.60 -22.45 5.31
N SER A 235 2.25 -21.64 6.31
CA SER A 235 1.44 -22.07 7.45
C SER A 235 0.05 -22.53 6.99
N PHE A 236 -0.60 -21.79 6.08
CA PHE A 236 -1.89 -22.18 5.51
C PHE A 236 -1.82 -23.51 4.75
N LEU A 237 -0.86 -23.66 3.81
CA LEU A 237 -0.74 -24.86 2.98
C LEU A 237 -0.41 -26.12 3.80
N LYS A 238 0.37 -25.98 4.87
CA LYS A 238 0.75 -27.09 5.76
C LYS A 238 -0.37 -27.53 6.69
N GLU A 239 -1.14 -26.58 7.23
CA GLU A 239 -2.24 -26.87 8.16
C GLU A 239 -3.54 -27.30 7.46
N ALA A 240 -3.78 -26.80 6.25
CA ALA A 240 -4.96 -27.16 5.47
C ALA A 240 -4.89 -28.61 5.02
N LYS A 241 -5.91 -29.42 5.36
CA LYS A 241 -6.00 -30.84 4.98
C LYS A 241 -7.01 -31.05 3.87
N TYR A 242 -6.61 -31.74 2.81
CA TYR A 242 -7.48 -32.26 1.76
C TYR A 242 -7.53 -33.79 1.87
N GLY A 243 -8.60 -34.31 2.48
CA GLY A 243 -8.70 -35.72 2.85
C GLY A 243 -7.62 -36.11 3.87
N LYS A 244 -6.73 -37.05 3.50
CA LYS A 244 -5.61 -37.49 4.35
C LYS A 244 -4.31 -36.72 4.13
N ARG A 245 -4.22 -35.90 3.08
CA ARG A 245 -3.00 -35.17 2.68
C ARG A 245 -3.10 -33.70 3.06
N THR A 246 -1.95 -33.06 3.22
CA THR A 246 -1.91 -31.59 3.34
C THR A 246 -2.14 -30.94 1.97
N LEU A 247 -2.61 -29.69 1.96
CA LEU A 247 -2.78 -28.94 0.72
C LEU A 247 -1.42 -28.69 0.06
N GLN A 248 -0.37 -28.50 0.86
CA GLN A 248 1.01 -28.46 0.42
C GLN A 248 1.40 -29.71 -0.39
N GLU A 249 1.20 -30.91 0.18
CA GLU A 249 1.48 -32.18 -0.52
C GLU A 249 0.68 -32.32 -1.82
N HIS A 250 -0.59 -31.91 -1.80
CA HIS A 250 -1.45 -31.96 -2.97
C HIS A 250 -0.91 -31.08 -4.10
N ILE A 251 -0.57 -29.83 -3.79
CA ILE A 251 -0.01 -28.87 -4.76
C ILE A 251 1.35 -29.33 -5.25
N TYR A 252 2.22 -29.81 -4.36
CA TYR A 252 3.53 -30.33 -4.74
C TYR A 252 3.44 -31.53 -5.68
N PHE A 253 2.48 -32.44 -5.42
CA PHE A 253 2.23 -33.56 -6.33
C PHE A 253 1.75 -33.08 -7.71
N THR A 254 0.88 -32.07 -7.77
CA THR A 254 0.46 -31.44 -9.03
C THR A 254 1.64 -30.80 -9.77
N ILE A 255 2.61 -30.20 -9.06
CA ILE A 255 3.82 -29.63 -9.66
C ILE A 255 4.69 -30.73 -10.28
N ILE A 256 4.98 -31.81 -9.54
CA ILE A 256 5.87 -32.89 -10.02
C ILE A 256 5.21 -33.69 -11.14
N SER A 257 3.90 -33.94 -11.05
CA SER A 257 3.19 -34.74 -12.05
C SER A 257 3.02 -34.03 -13.39
N CYS A 258 3.22 -32.72 -13.45
CA CYS A 258 3.15 -31.93 -14.67
C CYS A 258 4.56 -31.55 -15.16
N ASN A 259 4.89 -31.94 -16.39
CA ASN A 259 6.11 -31.48 -17.05
C ASN A 259 6.03 -29.94 -17.22
N PRO A 260 7.06 -29.13 -16.93
CA PRO A 260 6.96 -27.66 -16.96
C PRO A 260 6.50 -27.10 -18.31
N GLN A 261 6.82 -27.81 -19.40
CA GLN A 261 6.42 -27.45 -20.76
C GLN A 261 4.95 -27.80 -21.11
N GLN A 262 4.29 -28.61 -20.28
CA GLN A 262 2.92 -29.11 -20.50
C GLN A 262 1.94 -28.70 -19.39
N PHE A 263 2.36 -27.81 -18.49
CA PHE A 263 1.51 -27.36 -17.40
C PHE A 263 0.32 -26.56 -17.95
N GLN A 264 -0.82 -27.23 -18.13
CA GLN A 264 -2.04 -26.58 -18.60
C GLN A 264 -2.70 -25.82 -17.44
N PRO A 265 -3.26 -24.63 -17.69
CA PRO A 265 -4.06 -23.93 -16.70
C PRO A 265 -5.20 -24.83 -16.22
N PHE A 266 -5.33 -24.98 -14.91
CA PHE A 266 -6.41 -25.77 -14.32
C PHE A 266 -7.16 -24.96 -13.27
N VAL A 267 -8.39 -25.41 -13.03
CA VAL A 267 -9.26 -24.91 -11.96
C VAL A 267 -9.91 -26.11 -11.30
N GLN A 268 -9.74 -26.23 -9.98
CA GLN A 268 -10.28 -27.32 -9.19
C GLN A 268 -10.95 -26.78 -7.93
N GLU A 269 -12.17 -27.23 -7.66
CA GLU A 269 -12.83 -26.98 -6.38
C GLU A 269 -12.42 -28.05 -5.38
N LEU A 270 -11.93 -27.62 -4.22
CA LEU A 270 -11.46 -28.47 -3.14
C LEU A 270 -12.22 -28.15 -1.86
N LYS A 271 -12.63 -29.18 -1.13
CA LYS A 271 -13.15 -29.04 0.24
C LYS A 271 -12.05 -29.44 1.21
N ILE A 272 -11.51 -28.46 1.92
CA ILE A 272 -10.43 -28.66 2.88
C ILE A 272 -10.94 -28.53 4.32
N VAL A 273 -10.17 -29.07 5.27
CA VAL A 273 -10.35 -28.84 6.70
C VAL A 273 -9.18 -28.00 7.20
N PHE A 274 -9.47 -26.83 7.76
CA PHE A 274 -8.48 -25.91 8.32
C PHE A 274 -8.98 -25.39 9.66
N LYS A 275 -8.17 -25.50 10.73
CA LYS A 275 -8.55 -25.14 12.11
C LYS A 275 -9.93 -25.70 12.53
N LYS A 276 -10.17 -26.99 12.24
CA LYS A 276 -11.44 -27.72 12.49
C LYS A 276 -12.66 -27.18 11.72
N LYS A 277 -12.50 -26.23 10.80
CA LYS A 277 -13.57 -25.73 9.93
C LYS A 277 -13.46 -26.36 8.54
N GLN A 278 -14.59 -26.71 7.96
CA GLN A 278 -14.64 -27.14 6.56
C GLN A 278 -14.75 -25.90 5.67
N ILE A 279 -13.87 -25.79 4.69
CA ILE A 279 -13.79 -24.64 3.79
C ILE A 279 -13.80 -25.15 2.36
N SER A 280 -14.72 -24.63 1.53
CA SER A 280 -14.63 -24.82 0.09
C SER A 280 -13.69 -23.75 -0.49
N LEU A 281 -12.71 -24.19 -1.26
CA LEU A 281 -11.79 -23.33 -1.99
C LEU A 281 -11.75 -23.72 -3.46
N LEU A 282 -11.43 -22.74 -4.29
CA LEU A 282 -11.12 -22.94 -5.69
C LEU A 282 -9.62 -22.73 -5.86
N LEU A 283 -8.92 -23.81 -6.20
CA LEU A 283 -7.51 -23.82 -6.53
C LEU A 283 -7.39 -23.69 -8.04
N SER A 284 -6.65 -22.70 -8.50
CA SER A 284 -6.23 -22.58 -9.89
C SER A 284 -4.72 -22.55 -9.96
N GLY A 285 -4.14 -23.25 -10.93
CA GLY A 285 -2.72 -23.23 -11.20
C GLY A 285 -2.45 -22.90 -12.66
N CYS A 286 -1.41 -22.11 -12.92
CA CYS A 286 -0.87 -21.87 -14.25
C CYS A 286 0.65 -21.75 -14.23
N TYR A 287 1.30 -21.85 -15.38
CA TYR A 287 2.74 -21.66 -15.53
C TYR A 287 3.02 -20.36 -16.29
N LEU A 288 3.60 -19.37 -15.60
CA LEU A 288 3.93 -18.05 -16.14
C LEU A 288 5.41 -17.75 -15.84
N GLY A 289 6.31 -18.47 -16.51
CA GLY A 289 7.74 -18.51 -16.19
C GLY A 289 8.07 -19.33 -14.94
N GLN A 290 7.18 -19.31 -13.94
CA GLN A 290 7.20 -20.12 -12.72
C GLN A 290 5.78 -20.63 -12.37
N PRO A 291 5.64 -21.76 -11.66
CA PRO A 291 4.34 -22.28 -11.23
C PRO A 291 3.67 -21.28 -10.30
N THR A 292 2.52 -20.77 -10.73
CA THR A 292 1.73 -19.76 -10.02
C THR A 292 0.40 -20.36 -9.63
N PHE A 293 0.02 -20.22 -8.37
CA PHE A 293 -1.22 -20.75 -7.82
C PHE A 293 -2.08 -19.64 -7.25
N ILE A 294 -3.39 -19.76 -7.47
CA ILE A 294 -4.41 -18.88 -6.94
C ILE A 294 -5.36 -19.75 -6.12
N ILE A 295 -5.52 -19.42 -4.84
CA ILE A 295 -6.53 -20.05 -3.98
C ILE A 295 -7.58 -18.99 -3.67
N VAL A 296 -8.83 -19.25 -4.08
CA VAL A 296 -9.99 -18.41 -3.77
C VAL A 296 -10.86 -19.13 -2.75
N LEU A 297 -11.05 -18.55 -1.58
CA LEU A 297 -11.93 -19.10 -0.55
C LEU A 297 -13.39 -18.83 -0.94
N GLN A 298 -14.15 -19.87 -1.22
CA GLN A 298 -15.50 -19.74 -1.75
C GLN A 298 -16.57 -19.59 -0.67
N SER A 299 -16.36 -20.09 0.54
CA SER A 299 -17.38 -20.04 1.60
C SER A 299 -16.82 -20.11 3.01
N GLU A 300 -17.30 -19.22 3.87
CA GLU A 300 -17.74 -19.59 5.23
C GLU A 300 -19.04 -20.39 5.06
N ASP A 301 -19.18 -21.51 5.77
CA ASP A 301 -20.27 -22.49 5.65
C ASP A 301 -21.63 -21.88 5.29
N LYS A 302 -22.25 -22.37 4.20
CA LYS A 302 -23.60 -21.95 3.80
C LYS A 302 -24.59 -22.16 4.95
N ASP A 303 -24.43 -23.25 5.69
CA ASP A 303 -25.24 -23.59 6.85
C ASP A 303 -25.04 -22.59 7.98
N LEU A 304 -23.81 -22.12 8.19
CA LEU A 304 -23.47 -21.15 9.23
C LEU A 304 -23.99 -19.75 8.85
N ARG A 305 -23.99 -19.38 7.57
CA ARG A 305 -24.67 -18.16 7.07
C ARG A 305 -26.18 -18.24 7.22
N GLN A 306 -26.80 -19.36 6.85
CA GLN A 306 -28.25 -19.56 7.03
C GLN A 306 -28.62 -19.54 8.51
N MET A 307 -27.85 -20.22 9.35
CA MET A 307 -28.03 -20.23 10.80
C MET A 307 -27.87 -18.82 11.38
N GLN A 308 -26.85 -18.05 10.98
CA GLN A 308 -26.69 -16.65 11.40
C GLN A 308 -27.83 -15.75 10.92
N GLN A 309 -28.34 -15.95 9.69
CA GLN A 309 -29.50 -15.20 9.19
C GLN A 309 -30.78 -15.57 9.94
N GLN A 310 -31.00 -16.85 10.23
CA GLN A 310 -32.11 -17.34 11.05
C GLN A 310 -32.01 -16.80 12.48
N PHE A 311 -30.83 -16.81 13.08
CA PHE A 311 -30.59 -16.27 14.43
C PHE A 311 -30.86 -14.76 14.45
N LYS A 312 -30.42 -14.02 13.43
CA LYS A 312 -30.71 -12.58 13.29
C LYS A 312 -32.21 -12.32 13.15
N LEU A 313 -32.92 -13.10 12.33
CA LEU A 313 -34.36 -12.98 12.16
C LEU A 313 -35.12 -13.32 13.45
N GLN A 314 -34.76 -14.42 14.11
CA GLN A 314 -35.32 -14.81 15.41
C GLN A 314 -35.09 -13.71 16.46
N HIS A 315 -33.87 -13.19 16.55
CA HIS A 315 -33.55 -12.10 17.48
C HIS A 315 -34.35 -10.82 17.18
N GLN A 316 -34.58 -10.48 15.91
CA GLN A 316 -35.43 -9.35 15.52
C GLN A 316 -36.90 -9.57 15.92
N ILE A 317 -37.38 -10.81 15.82
CA ILE A 317 -38.74 -11.17 16.23
C ILE A 317 -38.86 -11.11 17.76
N TYR A 318 -37.93 -11.73 18.49
CA TYR A 318 -37.93 -11.73 19.96
C TYR A 318 -37.81 -10.33 20.54
N SER A 319 -36.91 -9.49 20.01
CA SER A 319 -36.82 -8.08 20.42
C SER A 319 -38.13 -7.33 20.17
N LYS A 320 -38.78 -7.49 19.01
CA LYS A 320 -40.10 -6.86 18.77
C LYS A 320 -41.16 -7.29 19.79
N TYR A 321 -41.23 -8.58 20.12
CA TYR A 321 -42.17 -9.08 21.13
C TYR A 321 -41.84 -8.59 22.53
N PHE A 322 -40.56 -8.57 22.88
CA PHE A 322 -40.07 -8.10 24.18
C PHE A 322 -40.34 -6.60 24.37
N VAL A 323 -39.99 -5.75 23.39
CA VAL A 323 -40.38 -4.31 23.38
C VAL A 323 -41.88 -4.15 23.60
N LYS A 324 -42.70 -4.92 22.87
CA LYS A 324 -44.17 -4.82 22.96
C LYS A 324 -44.66 -5.17 24.36
N HIS A 325 -44.19 -6.28 24.92
CA HIS A 325 -44.56 -6.71 26.27
C HIS A 325 -44.13 -5.67 27.29
N ILE A 326 -42.89 -5.23 27.23
CA ILE A 326 -42.35 -4.19 28.09
C ILE A 326 -43.18 -2.90 28.02
N ARG A 327 -43.56 -2.45 26.81
CA ARG A 327 -44.39 -1.25 26.65
C ARG A 327 -45.77 -1.42 27.29
N GLN A 328 -46.37 -2.61 27.16
CA GLN A 328 -47.64 -2.94 27.81
C GLN A 328 -47.49 -2.94 29.34
N THR A 329 -46.44 -3.56 29.87
CA THR A 329 -46.13 -3.54 31.31
C THR A 329 -45.91 -2.13 31.80
N CYS A 330 -45.22 -1.29 31.03
CA CYS A 330 -45.00 0.12 31.39
C CYS A 330 -46.29 0.94 31.38
N ASN A 331 -47.19 0.72 30.43
CA ASN A 331 -48.48 1.39 30.40
C ASN A 331 -49.35 0.97 31.59
N TYR A 332 -49.36 -0.31 31.92
CA TYR A 332 -50.05 -0.85 33.09
C TYR A 332 -49.46 -0.33 34.41
N LEU A 333 -48.13 -0.26 34.50
CA LEU A 333 -47.44 0.31 35.64
C LEU A 333 -47.70 1.82 35.74
N LYS A 334 -47.73 2.55 34.62
CA LYS A 334 -48.07 3.99 34.62
C LYS A 334 -49.44 4.24 35.26
N THR A 335 -50.44 3.43 34.95
CA THR A 335 -51.77 3.51 35.57
C THR A 335 -51.78 3.15 37.06
N ILE A 336 -50.90 2.27 37.52
CA ILE A 336 -50.73 1.94 38.95
C ILE A 336 -49.96 3.04 39.70
N VAL A 337 -49.00 3.67 39.03
CA VAL A 337 -48.13 4.71 39.57
C VAL A 337 -48.86 6.02 39.80
N GLU A 338 -49.88 6.33 39.00
CA GLU A 338 -50.79 7.45 39.25
C GLU A 338 -51.55 7.33 40.59
N ARG A 339 -51.51 6.16 41.24
CA ARG A 339 -52.24 5.89 42.49
C ARG A 339 -51.39 5.69 43.74
N ASN A 340 -50.08 5.44 43.67
CA ASN A 340 -49.26 5.22 44.87
C ASN A 340 -47.79 5.67 44.71
N GLN A 341 -47.27 6.25 45.79
CA GLN A 341 -46.04 7.05 45.89
C GLN A 341 -44.84 6.57 45.06
N VAL A 342 -44.63 7.24 43.92
CA VAL A 342 -43.40 7.72 43.23
C VAL A 342 -42.10 6.90 43.31
N HIS A 343 -41.72 6.28 44.41
CA HIS A 343 -40.37 5.72 44.62
C HIS A 343 -40.13 4.36 43.95
N LEU A 344 -41.10 3.44 43.98
CA LEU A 344 -41.02 2.13 43.31
C LEU A 344 -41.14 2.25 41.79
N ALA A 345 -42.03 3.16 41.35
CA ALA A 345 -42.23 3.55 39.96
C ALA A 345 -40.93 3.94 39.27
N ILE A 346 -40.15 4.74 39.98
CA ILE A 346 -38.88 5.29 39.55
C ILE A 346 -37.83 4.19 39.42
N LYS A 347 -37.63 3.35 40.46
CA LYS A 347 -36.70 2.21 40.39
C LYS A 347 -37.01 1.29 39.21
N LEU A 348 -38.29 1.03 38.94
CA LEU A 348 -38.75 0.21 37.82
C LEU A 348 -38.58 0.90 36.45
N LEU A 349 -38.79 2.22 36.34
CA LEU A 349 -38.58 2.97 35.10
C LEU A 349 -37.10 3.05 34.70
N ILE A 350 -36.19 3.07 35.69
CA ILE A 350 -34.74 2.99 35.47
C ILE A 350 -34.28 1.58 35.12
N SER A 351 -34.78 0.55 35.80
CA SER A 351 -34.55 -0.85 35.40
C SER A 351 -35.05 -1.12 33.97
N HIS A 352 -36.20 -0.53 33.61
CA HIS A 352 -36.78 -0.59 32.28
C HIS A 352 -35.97 0.21 31.23
N LYS A 353 -35.38 1.35 31.60
CA LYS A 353 -34.44 2.08 30.73
C LYS A 353 -33.15 1.30 30.52
N GLN A 354 -32.65 0.64 31.57
CA GLN A 354 -31.49 -0.25 31.50
C GLN A 354 -31.76 -1.48 30.60
N SER A 355 -32.96 -2.06 30.65
CA SER A 355 -33.34 -3.16 29.74
C SER A 355 -33.47 -2.70 28.28
N LEU A 356 -34.02 -1.50 28.02
CA LEU A 356 -34.04 -0.89 26.68
C LEU A 356 -32.64 -0.57 26.14
N LEU A 357 -31.67 -0.34 27.03
CA LEU A 357 -30.27 -0.13 26.68
C LEU A 357 -29.57 -1.43 26.27
N ILE A 358 -29.91 -2.54 26.91
CA ILE A 358 -29.47 -3.89 26.52
C ILE A 358 -30.08 -4.28 25.17
N GLU A 359 -31.31 -3.85 24.90
CA GLU A 359 -31.99 -4.04 23.60
C GLU A 359 -31.43 -3.15 22.47
N HIS A 360 -30.79 -2.03 22.83
CA HIS A 360 -30.15 -1.08 21.91
C HIS A 360 -28.67 -1.36 21.63
N TYR A 361 -28.14 -2.56 21.90
CA TYR A 361 -26.81 -3.02 21.50
C TYR A 361 -26.61 -3.12 19.96
N LYS A 362 -27.37 -2.35 19.16
CA LYS A 362 -26.81 -1.65 18.00
C LYS A 362 -26.20 -0.33 18.48
N PHE A 363 -24.91 -0.36 18.81
CA PHE A 363 -24.05 0.77 19.18
C PHE A 363 -23.85 1.80 18.04
N GLU A 364 -24.88 2.13 17.25
CA GLU A 364 -24.68 2.85 15.99
C GLU A 364 -25.07 4.34 16.00
N ASN A 365 -25.61 4.89 17.09
CA ASN A 365 -26.04 6.30 17.07
C ASN A 365 -25.23 7.16 18.04
N GLN A 366 -23.93 7.29 17.76
CA GLN A 366 -23.21 8.51 18.14
C GLN A 366 -23.93 9.67 17.45
N ARG A 367 -24.35 10.67 18.23
CA ARG A 367 -25.06 11.83 17.71
C ARG A 367 -24.73 13.05 18.55
N ASN A 368 -24.88 14.22 17.93
CA ASN A 368 -24.87 15.48 18.67
C ASN A 368 -26.09 15.50 19.60
N ILE A 369 -25.82 15.68 20.89
CA ILE A 369 -26.85 15.88 21.91
C ILE A 369 -26.64 17.24 22.55
N SER A 370 -27.74 17.86 22.96
CA SER A 370 -27.74 19.05 23.84
C SER A 370 -27.74 18.57 25.30
N PRO A 371 -26.60 18.60 26.01
CA PRO A 371 -26.51 18.10 27.38
C PRO A 371 -27.45 18.84 28.33
N HIS A 372 -27.68 20.12 28.05
CA HIS A 372 -28.60 20.99 28.78
C HIS A 372 -29.96 20.35 29.01
N ARG A 373 -30.60 19.92 27.92
CA ARG A 373 -31.97 19.39 27.95
C ARG A 373 -32.06 18.10 28.75
N ILE A 374 -30.96 17.34 28.83
CA ILE A 374 -30.89 16.09 29.58
C ILE A 374 -30.68 16.39 31.06
N ILE A 375 -29.69 17.23 31.38
CA ILE A 375 -29.39 17.65 32.76
C ILE A 375 -30.59 18.35 33.38
N GLU A 376 -31.23 19.28 32.67
CA GLU A 376 -32.39 20.01 33.18
C GLU A 376 -33.57 19.07 33.48
N LYS A 377 -33.85 18.12 32.58
CA LYS A 377 -34.87 17.09 32.82
C LYS A 377 -34.56 16.22 34.04
N LEU A 378 -33.31 15.79 34.20
CA LEU A 378 -32.89 15.01 35.36
C LEU A 378 -32.95 15.85 36.65
N VAL A 379 -32.51 17.11 36.62
CA VAL A 379 -32.53 18.00 37.78
C VAL A 379 -33.97 18.28 38.21
N ASN A 380 -34.87 18.59 37.28
CA ASN A 380 -36.29 18.78 37.59
C ASN A 380 -36.92 17.53 38.20
N TYR A 381 -36.50 16.36 37.70
CA TYR A 381 -36.91 15.07 38.25
C TYR A 381 -36.37 14.79 39.66
N PHE A 382 -35.10 15.09 39.95
CA PHE A 382 -34.56 14.88 41.31
C PHE A 382 -35.04 15.96 42.29
N ARG A 383 -35.31 17.18 41.83
CA ARG A 383 -35.94 18.23 42.64
C ARG A 383 -37.32 17.83 43.16
N SER A 384 -38.12 17.14 42.35
CA SER A 384 -39.43 16.65 42.81
C SER A 384 -39.34 15.55 43.88
N ILE A 385 -38.15 14.98 44.10
CA ILE A 385 -37.85 13.97 45.12
C ILE A 385 -37.07 14.60 46.30
N ASN A 386 -37.25 15.91 46.54
CA ASN A 386 -36.64 16.69 47.63
C ASN A 386 -35.11 16.86 47.59
N TYR A 387 -34.45 16.72 46.44
CA TYR A 387 -33.02 17.04 46.32
C TYR A 387 -32.78 18.56 46.15
N LYS A 388 -31.83 19.12 46.91
CA LYS A 388 -31.44 20.54 46.82
C LYS A 388 -30.34 20.77 45.77
N ILE A 389 -30.66 20.64 44.49
CA ILE A 389 -29.70 20.80 43.38
C ILE A 389 -29.75 22.23 42.81
N LYS A 390 -28.62 22.95 42.88
CA LYS A 390 -28.46 24.27 42.26
C LYS A 390 -27.58 24.16 41.00
N LEU A 391 -28.14 24.61 39.88
CA LEU A 391 -27.43 24.71 38.62
C LEU A 391 -26.74 26.08 38.54
N THR A 392 -25.43 26.11 38.27
CA THR A 392 -24.64 27.36 38.26
C THR A 392 -23.71 27.40 37.05
N ASN A 393 -23.70 28.53 36.31
CA ASN A 393 -22.85 28.80 35.16
C ASN A 393 -22.82 27.66 34.15
N ILE A 394 -23.94 27.47 33.45
CA ILE A 394 -24.03 26.41 32.46
C ILE A 394 -24.03 26.97 31.05
N LYS A 395 -22.88 26.84 30.39
CA LYS A 395 -22.75 26.97 28.94
C LYS A 395 -22.76 25.56 28.39
N PHE A 396 -23.68 25.30 27.48
CA PHE A 396 -23.88 23.99 26.89
C PHE A 396 -23.60 24.09 25.40
N ASP A 397 -22.45 23.61 25.01
CA ASP A 397 -22.20 23.26 23.62
C ASP A 397 -22.82 21.88 23.36
N ASP A 398 -23.27 21.65 22.13
CA ASP A 398 -23.69 20.32 21.72
C ASP A 398 -22.48 19.39 21.71
N ILE A 399 -22.63 18.18 22.27
CA ILE A 399 -21.55 17.19 22.34
C ILE A 399 -21.88 15.99 21.47
N PHE A 400 -20.88 15.47 20.76
CA PHE A 400 -21.01 14.24 20.00
C PHE A 400 -20.78 13.04 20.92
N THR A 401 -21.85 12.36 21.32
CA THR A 401 -21.73 11.24 22.26
C THR A 401 -22.82 10.19 22.13
N ILE A 402 -22.71 9.11 22.90
CA ILE A 402 -23.73 8.06 23.01
C ILE A 402 -24.78 8.50 24.03
N LYS A 403 -25.89 9.07 23.54
CA LYS A 403 -26.96 9.67 24.38
C LYS A 403 -27.42 8.78 25.54
N SER A 404 -27.50 7.48 25.32
CA SER A 404 -27.98 6.50 26.30
C SER A 404 -26.98 6.30 27.45
N CYS A 405 -25.68 6.17 27.13
CA CYS A 405 -24.62 6.11 28.13
C CYS A 405 -24.55 7.42 28.93
N TYR A 406 -24.64 8.56 28.25
CA TYR A 406 -24.59 9.88 28.90
C TYR A 406 -25.72 10.07 29.93
N LEU A 407 -26.94 9.66 29.56
CA LEU A 407 -28.10 9.73 30.46
C LEU A 407 -27.94 8.83 31.69
N ASN A 408 -27.44 7.60 31.50
CA ASN A 408 -27.22 6.66 32.61
C ASN A 408 -26.11 7.11 33.55
N PHE A 409 -25.02 7.63 32.98
CA PHE A 409 -23.91 8.20 33.73
C PHE A 409 -24.40 9.29 34.69
N LEU A 410 -25.12 10.28 34.17
CA LEU A 410 -25.70 11.35 34.99
C LEU A 410 -26.69 10.80 36.02
N TYR A 411 -27.55 9.87 35.60
CA TYR A 411 -28.56 9.30 36.49
C TYR A 411 -27.93 8.60 37.71
N GLU A 412 -26.91 7.78 37.50
CA GLU A 412 -26.22 7.09 38.61
C GLU A 412 -25.53 8.10 39.55
N ILE A 413 -24.99 9.20 39.03
CA ILE A 413 -24.45 10.28 39.87
C ILE A 413 -25.54 10.95 40.71
N PHE A 414 -26.67 11.33 40.11
CA PHE A 414 -27.76 11.96 40.87
C PHE A 414 -28.36 11.00 41.91
N LYS A 415 -28.41 9.70 41.61
CA LYS A 415 -28.88 8.66 42.53
C LYS A 415 -27.99 8.50 43.76
N SER A 416 -26.68 8.74 43.63
CA SER A 416 -25.72 8.65 44.74
C SER A 416 -25.64 9.92 45.60
N MET A 417 -26.36 10.99 45.24
CA MET A 417 -26.40 12.22 46.04
C MET A 417 -27.19 12.02 47.34
N ASP A 418 -26.76 12.69 48.40
CA ASP A 418 -27.48 12.82 49.67
C ASP A 418 -28.59 13.88 49.53
N ARG A 419 -29.79 13.57 49.99
CA ARG A 419 -30.96 14.46 49.88
C ARG A 419 -30.77 15.78 50.64
N ASN A 420 -29.98 15.76 51.72
CA ASN A 420 -29.84 16.91 52.62
C ASN A 420 -28.76 17.91 52.19
N GLN A 421 -27.89 17.53 51.25
CA GLN A 421 -26.76 18.34 50.81
C GLN A 421 -27.12 19.20 49.58
N ARG A 422 -26.44 20.35 49.45
CA ARG A 422 -26.55 21.23 48.28
C ARG A 422 -25.48 20.89 47.27
N TYR A 423 -25.90 20.52 46.06
CA TYR A 423 -24.99 20.21 44.96
C TYR A 423 -24.91 21.36 43.97
N HIS A 424 -23.69 21.66 43.54
CA HIS A 424 -23.45 22.60 42.44
C HIS A 424 -22.93 21.83 41.23
N LEU A 425 -23.73 21.83 40.16
CA LEU A 425 -23.35 21.24 38.89
C LEU A 425 -23.00 22.36 37.91
N LYS A 426 -21.78 22.28 37.36
CA LYS A 426 -21.24 23.22 36.37
C LYS A 426 -20.75 22.40 35.17
N SER A 427 -21.11 22.80 33.97
CA SER A 427 -20.48 22.29 32.74
C SER A 427 -19.80 23.42 31.99
N PHE A 428 -18.64 23.13 31.41
CA PHE A 428 -17.89 24.07 30.62
C PHE A 428 -16.98 23.33 29.64
N THR A 429 -16.63 24.01 28.57
CA THR A 429 -15.67 23.53 27.56
C THR A 429 -14.31 24.17 27.85
N SER A 430 -13.26 23.38 27.98
CA SER A 430 -11.88 23.85 28.20
C SER A 430 -10.95 23.04 27.31
N ASN A 431 -10.09 23.70 26.53
CA ASN A 431 -9.19 23.04 25.57
C ASN A 431 -9.93 22.07 24.63
N ASN A 432 -11.09 22.46 24.10
CA ASN A 432 -12.01 21.62 23.30
C ASN A 432 -12.60 20.39 24.01
N GLN A 433 -12.27 20.15 25.28
CA GLN A 433 -12.84 19.06 26.04
C GLN A 433 -14.08 19.52 26.82
N TYR A 434 -15.12 18.71 26.80
CA TYR A 434 -16.32 18.95 27.57
C TYR A 434 -16.15 18.41 29.00
N ILE A 435 -16.34 19.27 30.00
CA ILE A 435 -16.11 18.94 31.41
C ILE A 435 -17.40 19.14 32.20
N ILE A 436 -17.76 18.15 33.02
CA ILE A 436 -18.80 18.27 34.03
C ILE A 436 -18.15 18.26 35.41
N SER A 437 -18.35 19.34 36.17
CA SER A 437 -17.92 19.48 37.55
C SER A 437 -19.13 19.43 38.50
N ILE A 438 -19.02 18.58 39.52
CA ILE A 438 -20.06 18.37 40.52
C ILE A 438 -19.45 18.58 41.91
N LYS A 439 -19.83 19.66 42.57
CA LYS A 439 -19.42 19.99 43.94
C LYS A 439 -20.44 19.48 44.95
N GLY A 440 -19.95 18.86 46.04
CA GLY A 440 -20.74 18.28 47.13
C GLY A 440 -20.86 16.76 47.08
N LEU A 441 -20.36 16.10 46.02
CA LEU A 441 -20.34 14.64 45.92
C LEU A 441 -19.19 14.09 46.77
N GLN A 442 -19.49 13.21 47.73
CA GLN A 442 -18.49 12.60 48.62
C GLN A 442 -17.76 11.41 47.96
N GLU A 443 -18.52 10.53 47.30
CA GLU A 443 -18.01 9.42 46.51
C GLU A 443 -18.79 9.31 45.19
N TYR A 444 -18.13 8.90 44.10
CA TYR A 444 -18.82 8.57 42.86
C TYR A 444 -19.40 7.14 42.89
N PRO A 445 -20.44 6.84 42.08
CA PRO A 445 -21.11 5.54 42.10
C PRO A 445 -20.17 4.37 41.77
N LYS A 446 -20.30 3.25 42.48
CA LYS A 446 -19.52 2.01 42.22
C LYS A 446 -20.27 0.96 41.40
N SER A 447 -21.43 1.30 40.84
CA SER A 447 -22.25 0.35 40.10
C SER A 447 -21.59 -0.08 38.78
N ASN A 448 -21.79 -1.33 38.36
CA ASN A 448 -21.27 -1.86 37.09
C ASN A 448 -21.71 -0.99 35.89
N LEU A 449 -22.93 -0.44 35.95
CA LEU A 449 -23.43 0.46 34.93
C LEU A 449 -22.67 1.79 34.89
N PHE A 450 -22.35 2.38 36.06
CA PHE A 450 -21.56 3.60 36.11
C PHE A 450 -20.15 3.35 35.58
N GLN A 451 -19.50 2.25 35.99
CA GLN A 451 -18.17 1.89 35.49
C GLN A 451 -18.16 1.68 33.96
N PHE A 452 -19.19 1.01 33.43
CA PHE A 452 -19.37 0.85 31.99
C PHE A 452 -19.52 2.21 31.29
N CYS A 453 -20.41 3.07 31.77
CA CYS A 453 -20.61 4.38 31.15
C CYS A 453 -19.37 5.26 31.26
N THR A 454 -18.62 5.16 32.36
CA THR A 454 -17.36 5.89 32.56
C THR A 454 -16.32 5.46 31.53
N LYS A 455 -16.14 4.14 31.31
CA LYS A 455 -15.23 3.63 30.28
C LYS A 455 -15.60 4.09 28.86
N CYS A 456 -16.89 4.25 28.57
CA CYS A 456 -17.36 4.66 27.23
C CYS A 456 -17.27 6.17 26.99
N LEU A 457 -17.34 7.00 28.04
CA LEU A 457 -17.57 8.44 27.93
C LEU A 457 -16.45 9.31 28.49
N ILE A 458 -15.76 8.84 29.52
CA ILE A 458 -14.87 9.64 30.35
C ILE A 458 -13.42 9.27 30.06
N GLU A 459 -12.64 10.27 29.68
CA GLU A 459 -11.20 10.15 29.53
C GLU A 459 -10.51 10.17 30.89
N GLN A 460 -10.88 11.14 31.73
CA GLN A 460 -10.25 11.34 33.02
C GLN A 460 -11.28 11.81 34.06
N THR A 461 -11.15 11.27 35.28
CA THR A 461 -11.87 11.75 36.46
C THR A 461 -10.87 12.42 37.39
N ILE A 462 -11.11 13.68 37.76
CA ILE A 462 -10.25 14.45 38.66
C ILE A 462 -11.06 14.79 39.91
N GLN A 463 -10.52 14.50 41.09
CA GLN A 463 -11.08 14.93 42.36
C GLN A 463 -10.30 16.15 42.87
N ILE A 464 -11.01 17.25 43.09
CA ILE A 464 -10.45 18.50 43.63
C ILE A 464 -11.33 18.91 44.80
N ASP A 465 -10.80 18.82 46.02
CA ASP A 465 -11.51 19.04 47.27
C ASP A 465 -12.84 18.24 47.33
N ASN A 466 -13.95 18.93 47.60
CA ASN A 466 -15.31 18.40 47.58
C ASN A 466 -15.95 18.47 46.18
N SER A 467 -15.16 18.36 45.11
CA SER A 467 -15.68 18.37 43.74
C SER A 467 -15.07 17.27 42.88
N PHE A 468 -15.91 16.65 42.07
CA PHE A 468 -15.49 15.72 41.02
C PHE A 468 -15.64 16.39 39.67
N GLN A 469 -14.61 16.29 38.84
CA GLN A 469 -14.58 16.73 37.46
C GLN A 469 -14.46 15.51 36.54
N PHE A 470 -15.38 15.41 35.58
CA PHE A 470 -15.41 14.35 34.59
C PHE A 470 -15.11 14.95 33.21
N ILE A 471 -13.98 14.56 32.64
CA ILE A 471 -13.50 15.00 31.33
C ILE A 471 -13.95 13.97 30.29
N PHE A 472 -14.72 14.41 29.30
CA PHE A 472 -15.30 13.53 28.28
C PHE A 472 -14.35 13.31 27.11
N LEU A 473 -14.39 12.10 26.55
CA LEU A 473 -13.68 11.75 25.31
C LEU A 473 -14.20 12.56 24.12
N ASP A 474 -13.28 13.03 23.25
CA ASP A 474 -13.62 13.71 21.99
C ASP A 474 -14.40 12.80 21.04
N ILE A 475 -14.06 11.51 21.01
CA ILE A 475 -14.78 10.47 20.27
C ILE A 475 -15.05 9.31 21.24
N PRO A 476 -16.33 8.97 21.53
CA PRO A 476 -16.66 7.85 22.40
C PRO A 476 -16.13 6.54 21.84
N GLN A 477 -15.31 5.82 22.61
CA GLN A 477 -14.73 4.55 22.17
C GLN A 477 -15.70 3.40 22.39
N ILE A 478 -16.11 2.73 21.30
CA ILE A 478 -16.89 1.48 21.33
C ILE A 478 -15.96 0.25 21.14
N SER A 479 -14.73 0.48 20.66
CA SER A 479 -13.84 -0.53 20.06
C SER A 479 -13.29 -1.60 21.00
N TYR A 480 -13.45 -1.49 22.33
CA TYR A 480 -12.82 -2.41 23.28
C TYR A 480 -13.62 -3.66 23.64
N TYR A 481 -14.87 -3.81 23.17
CA TYR A 481 -15.74 -4.92 23.62
C TYR A 481 -15.86 -6.09 22.66
N HIS A 482 -15.54 -5.94 21.37
CA HIS A 482 -15.60 -7.10 20.45
C HIS A 482 -14.43 -8.06 20.60
N SER A 483 -13.30 -7.66 21.20
CA SER A 483 -12.11 -8.50 21.36
C SER A 483 -12.02 -9.25 22.70
N ASN A 484 -12.76 -8.84 23.73
CA ASN A 484 -12.61 -9.38 25.09
C ASN A 484 -13.81 -10.19 25.62
N MET A 485 -14.84 -10.46 24.81
CA MET A 485 -15.75 -11.58 25.09
C MET A 485 -15.08 -12.89 24.65
N LYS A 486 -14.04 -13.29 25.38
CA LYS A 486 -13.75 -14.72 25.52
C LYS A 486 -14.93 -15.32 26.27
N THR A 487 -15.50 -16.36 25.67
CA THR A 487 -16.34 -17.40 26.29
C THR A 487 -16.51 -17.22 27.80
N TYR A 488 -17.65 -16.66 28.20
CA TYR A 488 -18.22 -17.03 29.49
C TYR A 488 -18.56 -18.52 29.33
N ASP A 489 -17.74 -19.37 29.94
CA ASP A 489 -18.09 -20.77 30.13
C ASP A 489 -19.42 -20.81 30.87
N ASP A 490 -20.37 -21.51 30.27
CA ASP A 490 -21.68 -21.79 30.85
C ASP A 490 -21.44 -22.60 32.13
N PRO A 491 -21.87 -22.17 33.33
CA PRO A 491 -21.75 -22.98 34.53
C PRO A 491 -22.79 -24.12 34.59
N TYR A 492 -23.43 -24.42 33.46
CA TYR A 492 -24.36 -25.53 33.26
C TYR A 492 -23.98 -26.34 32.01
N GLU A 493 -22.74 -26.80 31.95
CA GLU A 493 -22.34 -28.06 31.29
C GLU A 493 -21.51 -28.90 32.25
#